data_AF-A0A542LPY6-F1
#
_entry.id   AF-A0A542LPY6-F1
#
_cell.length_a   1.000
_cell.length_b   1.000
_cell.length_c   1.000
_cell.angle_alpha   90.00
_cell.angle_beta   90.00
_cell.angle_gamma   90.00
#
_symmetry.space_group_name_H-M   'P 1'
#
loop_
_entity.id
_entity.type
_entity.pdbx_description
1 polymer ?
#
loop_
_entity_poly.entity_id
_entity_poly.type
_entity_poly.pdbx_seq_one_letter_code
_entity_poly.pdbx_strand_id
1 'polypeptide(L)'
;MKMGSMPIAVLMQRRSVQHRWADEAWAAVGIVPDRGNLPPVQMLSQSPERDYYLVSGLELELYPDENEGYYENCMAPESKVFVMWRMEEGRAMPVRASVSYVEGTRMFDSGENADGVDMPAEVYSWVAGYLREHYQPKPRRGRQHG
;
A
#
# COMPACT_ATOMS: atom_id res chain seq x y z
N MET A 1 -6.29 -14.57 -13.71
CA MET A 1 -7.15 -13.58 -14.40
C MET A 1 -7.40 -12.44 -13.42
N LYS A 2 -7.17 -11.18 -13.82
CA LYS A 2 -7.47 -10.01 -12.99
C LYS A 2 -8.99 -9.87 -12.81
N MET A 3 -9.46 -9.69 -11.58
CA MET A 3 -10.89 -9.62 -11.25
C MET A 3 -11.39 -8.21 -10.99
N GLY A 4 -10.51 -7.34 -10.48
CA GLY A 4 -10.80 -5.94 -10.26
C GLY A 4 -9.53 -5.14 -10.29
N SER A 5 -9.66 -3.86 -10.59
CA SER A 5 -8.57 -2.92 -10.42
C SER A 5 -9.06 -1.55 -9.95
N MET A 6 -8.18 -0.84 -9.24
CA MET A 6 -8.43 0.50 -8.73
C MET A 6 -7.16 1.34 -8.90
N PRO A 7 -7.17 2.38 -9.76
CA PRO A 7 -6.06 3.32 -9.85
C PRO A 7 -5.90 4.08 -8.52
N ILE A 8 -4.65 4.30 -8.14
CA ILE A 8 -4.30 5.03 -6.91
C ILE A 8 -3.14 5.99 -7.17
N ALA A 9 -3.09 7.02 -6.34
CA ALA A 9 -1.91 7.82 -6.09
C ALA A 9 -1.42 7.58 -4.65
N VAL A 10 -0.11 7.60 -4.47
CA VAL A 10 0.54 7.42 -3.18
C VAL A 10 1.09 8.76 -2.73
N LEU A 11 0.77 9.15 -1.50
CA LEU A 11 1.38 10.27 -0.82
C LEU A 11 2.71 9.82 -0.25
N MET A 12 3.80 10.35 -0.81
CA MET A 12 5.15 10.15 -0.33
C MET A 12 5.58 11.32 0.55
N GLN A 13 6.44 11.02 1.50
CA GLN A 13 7.05 11.98 2.41
C GLN A 13 8.56 11.85 2.39
N ARG A 14 9.26 12.98 2.30
CA ARG A 14 10.67 13.11 2.66
C ARG A 14 10.75 13.84 4.00
N ARG A 15 11.63 13.39 4.89
CA ARG A 15 11.99 14.09 6.13
C ARG A 15 13.49 14.23 6.21
N SER A 16 13.98 15.42 6.54
CA SER A 16 15.36 15.58 6.98
C SER A 16 15.53 14.90 8.34
N VAL A 17 16.60 14.14 8.50
CA VAL A 17 16.97 13.49 9.76
C VAL A 17 18.38 13.90 10.13
N GLN A 18 18.59 14.27 11.40
CA GLN A 18 19.93 14.50 11.92
C GLN A 18 20.49 13.17 12.41
N HIS A 19 21.05 12.37 11.50
CA HIS A 19 21.60 11.06 11.84
C HIS A 19 22.95 10.82 11.15
N ARG A 20 23.88 10.12 11.81
CA ARG A 20 25.27 9.97 11.32
C ARG A 20 25.39 9.18 10.00
N TRP A 21 24.35 8.45 9.62
CA TRP A 21 24.39 7.52 8.48
C TRP A 21 23.37 7.84 7.38
N ALA A 22 22.53 8.86 7.56
CA ALA A 22 21.56 9.32 6.57
C ALA A 22 21.12 10.74 6.90
N ASP A 23 21.00 11.59 5.87
CA ASP A 23 20.50 12.96 6.00
C ASP A 23 18.99 13.06 5.78
N GLU A 24 18.39 12.00 5.21
CA GLU A 24 16.98 11.96 4.81
C GLU A 24 16.34 10.61 5.09
N ALA A 25 15.05 10.64 5.45
CA ALA A 25 14.19 9.49 5.58
C ALA A 25 12.97 9.65 4.67
N TRP A 26 12.58 8.56 4.02
CA TRP A 26 11.48 8.52 3.05
C TRP A 26 10.44 7.51 3.50
N ALA A 27 9.16 7.80 3.22
CA ALA A 27 8.07 6.87 3.51
C ALA A 27 6.87 7.11 2.60
N ALA A 28 6.12 6.06 2.29
CA ALA A 28 4.74 6.18 1.85
C ALA A 28 3.84 6.40 3.08
N VAL A 29 3.00 7.44 3.04
CA VAL A 29 2.24 7.90 4.22
C VAL A 29 0.75 8.08 3.96
N GLY A 30 0.29 7.91 2.72
CA GLY A 30 -1.13 7.99 2.40
C GLY A 30 -1.45 7.38 1.04
N ILE A 31 -2.70 6.93 0.88
CA ILE A 31 -3.24 6.42 -0.38
C ILE A 31 -4.43 7.28 -0.77
N VAL A 32 -4.50 7.65 -2.04
CA VAL A 32 -5.61 8.41 -2.63
C VAL A 32 -6.13 7.62 -3.83
N PRO A 33 -7.41 7.22 -3.86
CA PRO A 33 -8.02 6.69 -5.08
C PRO A 33 -7.88 7.70 -6.23
N ASP A 34 -7.32 7.26 -7.35
CA ASP A 34 -7.10 8.12 -8.52
C ASP A 34 -8.29 8.01 -9.47
N ARG A 35 -9.01 9.12 -9.65
CA ARG A 35 -10.18 9.22 -10.54
C ARG A 35 -9.80 9.66 -11.96
N GLY A 36 -8.51 9.73 -12.25
CA GLY A 36 -7.96 10.31 -13.47
C GLY A 36 -7.70 11.81 -13.31
N ASN A 37 -6.73 12.31 -14.08
CA ASN A 37 -6.24 13.70 -14.17
C ASN A 37 -5.16 14.13 -13.15
N LEU A 38 -4.62 13.21 -12.35
CA LEU A 38 -3.43 13.53 -11.56
C LEU A 38 -2.17 13.53 -12.45
N PRO A 39 -1.30 14.55 -12.38
CA PRO A 39 0.00 14.47 -13.04
C PRO A 39 0.84 13.35 -12.40
N PRO A 40 1.81 12.75 -13.12
CA PRO A 40 2.60 11.63 -12.60
C PRO A 40 3.23 11.89 -11.23
N VAL A 41 3.69 13.12 -11.01
CA VAL A 41 4.09 13.61 -9.69
C VAL A 41 3.51 14.99 -9.44
N GLN A 42 2.92 15.19 -8.26
CA GLN A 42 2.40 16.48 -7.80
C GLN A 42 3.03 16.84 -6.45
N MET A 43 3.83 17.91 -6.41
CA MET A 43 4.31 18.44 -5.13
C MET A 43 3.16 19.10 -4.36
N LEU A 44 2.94 18.70 -3.12
CA LEU A 44 1.89 19.27 -2.26
C LEU A 44 2.45 20.31 -1.29
N SER A 45 3.64 20.07 -0.75
CA SER A 45 4.34 21.01 0.11
C SER A 45 5.82 20.69 0.16
N GLN A 46 6.66 21.73 0.27
CA GLN A 46 8.11 21.60 0.32
C GLN A 46 8.68 22.49 1.43
N SER A 47 9.61 21.96 2.21
CA SER A 47 10.35 22.69 3.24
C SER A 47 11.71 22.04 3.49
N PRO A 48 12.66 22.73 4.16
CA PRO A 48 13.95 22.11 4.50
C PRO A 48 13.79 20.80 5.29
N GLU A 49 12.85 20.76 6.22
CA GLU A 49 12.65 19.63 7.13
C GLU A 49 11.78 18.52 6.55
N ARG A 50 10.83 18.85 5.68
CA ARG A 50 9.82 17.91 5.20
C ARG A 50 9.18 18.30 3.88
N ASP A 51 9.03 17.32 3.00
CA ASP A 51 8.28 17.45 1.76
C ASP A 51 7.16 16.41 1.68
N TYR A 52 6.10 16.75 0.97
CA TYR A 52 5.01 15.84 0.62
C TYR A 52 4.68 15.98 -0.87
N TYR A 53 4.56 14.85 -1.54
CA TYR A 53 4.19 14.79 -2.95
C TYR A 53 3.34 13.55 -3.23
N LEU A 54 2.40 13.68 -4.16
CA LEU A 54 1.64 12.56 -4.70
C LEU A 54 2.36 11.98 -5.90
N VAL A 55 2.38 10.66 -6.01
CA VAL A 55 2.80 9.92 -7.19
C VAL A 55 1.61 9.10 -7.70
N SER A 56 1.14 9.38 -8.90
CA SER A 56 0.03 8.67 -9.55
C SER A 56 0.53 7.58 -10.50
N GLY A 57 -0.40 6.83 -11.10
CA GLY A 57 -0.08 5.81 -12.10
C GLY A 57 0.13 4.40 -11.55
N LEU A 58 -0.07 4.19 -10.24
CA LEU A 58 -0.17 2.86 -9.65
C LEU A 58 -1.61 2.33 -9.71
N GLU A 59 -1.74 1.02 -9.74
CA GLU A 59 -3.03 0.33 -9.75
C GLU A 59 -3.00 -0.78 -8.69
N LEU A 60 -4.04 -0.83 -7.85
CA LEU A 60 -4.33 -1.99 -7.03
C LEU A 60 -5.08 -3.01 -7.88
N GLU A 61 -4.70 -4.27 -7.78
CA GLU A 61 -5.29 -5.35 -8.57
C GLU A 61 -5.75 -6.49 -7.66
N LEU A 62 -6.89 -7.07 -7.99
CA LEU A 62 -7.46 -8.21 -7.27
C LEU A 62 -7.37 -9.48 -8.11
N TYR A 63 -6.84 -10.53 -7.49
CA TYR A 63 -6.64 -11.85 -8.09
C TYR A 63 -7.22 -12.96 -7.20
N PRO A 64 -7.89 -13.99 -7.76
CA PRO A 64 -8.54 -15.02 -6.95
C PRO A 64 -7.61 -15.84 -6.05
N ASP A 65 -6.34 -15.98 -6.44
CA ASP A 65 -5.31 -16.71 -5.70
C ASP A 65 -4.77 -15.96 -4.48
N GLU A 66 -5.04 -14.65 -4.38
CA GLU A 66 -4.65 -13.81 -3.24
C GLU A 66 -5.83 -13.52 -2.29
N ASN A 67 -7.00 -14.15 -2.50
CA ASN A 67 -8.21 -13.97 -1.70
C ASN A 67 -8.01 -14.14 -0.18
N GLU A 68 -7.23 -15.15 0.23
CA GLU A 68 -6.95 -15.37 1.64
C GLU A 68 -6.14 -14.21 2.24
N GLY A 69 -5.16 -13.68 1.48
CA GLY A 69 -4.37 -12.52 1.89
C GLY A 69 -5.19 -11.23 1.97
N TYR A 70 -6.15 -11.02 1.06
CA TYR A 70 -7.09 -9.90 1.15
C TYR A 70 -7.98 -10.00 2.40
N TYR A 71 -8.52 -11.20 2.66
CA TYR A 71 -9.37 -11.44 3.83
C TYR A 71 -8.61 -11.24 5.14
N GLU A 72 -7.37 -11.76 5.23
CA GLU A 72 -6.51 -11.53 6.40
C GLU A 72 -6.24 -10.05 6.64
N ASN A 73 -5.96 -9.28 5.59
CA ASN A 73 -5.73 -7.84 5.71
C ASN A 73 -7.00 -7.08 6.16
N CYS A 74 -8.17 -7.42 5.61
CA CYS A 74 -9.45 -6.82 6.01
C CYS A 74 -9.87 -7.15 7.44
N MET A 75 -9.39 -8.28 7.99
CA MET A 75 -9.66 -8.74 9.35
C MET A 75 -8.58 -8.35 10.35
N ALA A 76 -7.45 -7.80 9.90
CA ALA A 76 -6.39 -7.31 10.76
C ALA A 76 -6.88 -6.11 11.59
N PRO A 77 -6.28 -5.83 12.77
CA PRO A 77 -6.63 -4.66 13.57
C PRO A 77 -6.55 -3.34 12.79
N GLU A 78 -5.58 -3.26 11.88
CA GLU A 78 -5.42 -2.16 10.94
C GLU A 78 -5.24 -2.74 9.53
N SER A 79 -6.20 -2.50 8.64
CA SER A 79 -6.06 -2.86 7.23
C SER A 79 -5.09 -1.91 6.53
N LYS A 80 -4.17 -2.47 5.76
CA LYS A 80 -3.11 -1.69 5.09
C LYS A 80 -3.16 -1.80 3.58
N VAL A 81 -2.68 -0.77 2.90
CA VAL A 81 -2.14 -0.90 1.55
C VAL A 81 -0.63 -0.98 1.68
N PHE A 82 -0.04 -2.07 1.22
CA PHE A 82 1.39 -2.26 1.20
C PHE A 82 1.96 -1.59 -0.04
N VAL A 83 2.94 -0.70 0.14
CA VAL A 83 3.55 0.07 -0.94
C VAL A 83 5.04 -0.21 -0.94
N MET A 84 5.53 -0.77 -2.05
CA MET A 84 6.96 -0.89 -2.32
C MET A 84 7.41 0.32 -3.14
N TRP A 85 8.56 0.88 -2.77
CA TRP A 85 9.12 2.06 -3.42
C TRP A 85 10.64 1.96 -3.55
N ARG A 86 11.19 2.73 -4.49
CA ARG A 86 12.62 2.79 -4.78
C ARG A 86 13.09 4.23 -4.90
N MET A 87 14.38 4.46 -4.71
CA MET A 87 14.97 5.77 -5.01
C MET A 87 15.20 5.89 -6.52
N GLU A 88 14.61 6.91 -7.13
CA GLU A 88 14.79 7.27 -8.54
C GLU A 88 15.18 8.75 -8.61
N GLU A 89 16.32 9.05 -9.23
CA GLU A 89 16.81 10.43 -9.40
C GLU A 89 16.81 11.27 -8.09
N GLY A 90 17.11 10.61 -6.96
CA GLY A 90 17.16 11.27 -5.64
C GLY A 90 15.80 11.46 -4.97
N ARG A 91 14.74 10.78 -5.43
CA ARG A 91 13.39 10.83 -4.86
C ARG A 91 12.84 9.42 -4.65
N ALA A 92 12.11 9.19 -3.55
CA ALA A 92 11.39 7.93 -3.36
C ALA A 92 10.17 7.85 -4.28
N MET A 93 10.13 6.84 -5.16
CA MET A 93 9.09 6.58 -6.14
C MET A 93 8.43 5.22 -5.86
N PRO A 94 7.11 5.19 -5.59
CA PRO A 94 6.32 3.98 -5.52
C PRO A 94 6.39 3.17 -6.82
N VAL A 95 6.63 1.87 -6.71
CA VAL A 95 6.77 0.96 -7.86
C VAL A 95 5.74 -0.17 -7.85
N ARG A 96 5.17 -0.50 -6.69
CA ARG A 96 4.10 -1.51 -6.57
C ARG A 96 3.25 -1.23 -5.34
N ALA A 97 1.97 -1.57 -5.41
CA ALA A 97 1.09 -1.59 -4.25
C ALA A 97 0.24 -2.86 -4.22
N SER A 98 -0.15 -3.31 -3.03
CA SER A 98 -1.06 -4.44 -2.84
C SER A 98 -1.92 -4.30 -1.58
N VAL A 99 -3.09 -4.92 -1.61
CA VAL A 99 -3.98 -5.11 -0.46
C VAL A 99 -3.95 -6.55 0.07
N SER A 100 -3.11 -7.43 -0.47
CA SER A 100 -2.88 -8.78 0.08
C SER A 100 -1.88 -8.71 1.21
N TYR A 101 -2.24 -9.27 2.37
CA TYR A 101 -1.33 -9.43 3.50
C TYR A 101 -0.11 -10.31 3.14
N VAL A 102 -0.34 -11.34 2.31
CA VAL A 102 0.70 -12.27 1.86
C VAL A 102 1.68 -11.56 0.94
N GLU A 103 1.20 -10.79 -0.05
CA GLU A 103 2.08 -9.98 -0.90
C GLU A 103 2.82 -8.91 -0.10
N GLY A 104 2.15 -8.25 0.85
CA GLY A 104 2.77 -7.28 1.76
C GLY A 104 3.95 -7.88 2.51
N THR A 105 3.79 -9.08 3.07
CA THR A 105 4.89 -9.81 3.74
C THR A 105 6.06 -10.07 2.77
N ARG A 106 5.76 -10.53 1.55
CA ARG A 106 6.79 -10.73 0.51
C ARG A 106 7.52 -9.43 0.14
N MET A 107 6.83 -8.28 0.16
CA MET A 107 7.48 -6.98 -0.08
C MET A 107 8.46 -6.64 1.04
N PHE A 108 8.06 -6.79 2.31
CA PHE A 108 8.96 -6.54 3.45
C PHE A 108 10.16 -7.49 3.48
N ASP A 109 9.97 -8.75 3.08
CA ASP A 109 11.04 -9.74 3.04
C ASP A 109 11.97 -9.61 1.82
N SER A 110 11.63 -8.74 0.85
CA SER A 110 12.38 -8.62 -0.42
C SER A 110 13.72 -7.89 -0.30
N GLY A 111 13.92 -7.13 0.77
CA GLY A 111 15.06 -6.22 0.94
C GLY A 111 14.91 -4.86 0.21
N GLU A 112 13.82 -4.65 -0.54
CA GLU A 112 13.42 -3.34 -1.06
C GLU A 112 12.76 -2.50 0.03
N ASN A 113 12.59 -1.19 -0.22
CA ASN A 113 11.84 -0.35 0.70
C ASN A 113 10.34 -0.61 0.54
N ALA A 114 9.66 -0.88 1.65
CA ALA A 114 8.23 -1.07 1.68
C ALA A 114 7.62 -0.45 2.95
N ASP A 115 6.41 0.07 2.82
CA ASP A 115 5.62 0.63 3.91
C ASP A 115 4.21 0.06 3.92
N GLY A 116 3.65 -0.12 5.11
CA GLY A 116 2.22 -0.42 5.31
C GLY A 116 1.46 0.87 5.59
N VAL A 117 0.68 1.35 4.61
CA VAL A 117 -0.09 2.59 4.72
C VAL A 117 -1.52 2.28 5.12
N ASP A 118 -2.15 3.11 5.96
CA ASP A 118 -3.56 2.90 6.33
C ASP A 118 -4.46 2.82 5.10
N MET A 119 -5.27 1.76 5.04
CA MET A 119 -6.18 1.54 3.93
C MET A 119 -7.34 2.54 3.99
N PRO A 120 -7.52 3.39 2.97
CA PRO A 120 -8.66 4.31 2.93
C PRO A 120 -9.99 3.54 2.89
N ALA A 121 -11.03 4.11 3.47
CA ALA A 121 -12.36 3.48 3.54
C ALA A 121 -12.94 3.09 2.17
N GLU A 122 -12.63 3.85 1.12
CA GLU A 122 -13.03 3.55 -0.26
C GLU A 122 -12.34 2.28 -0.79
N VAL A 123 -11.02 2.15 -0.55
CA VAL A 123 -10.25 0.94 -0.89
C VAL A 123 -10.77 -0.25 -0.09
N TYR A 124 -10.98 -0.09 1.22
CA TYR A 124 -11.52 -1.15 2.08
C TYR A 124 -12.88 -1.65 1.58
N SER A 125 -13.80 -0.71 1.29
CA SER A 125 -15.15 -1.05 0.84
C SER A 125 -15.13 -1.80 -0.49
N TRP A 126 -14.21 -1.43 -1.39
CA TRP A 126 -14.00 -2.12 -2.67
C TRP A 126 -13.50 -3.56 -2.47
N VAL A 127 -12.46 -3.76 -1.66
CA VAL A 127 -11.90 -5.10 -1.38
C VAL A 127 -12.93 -5.97 -0.64
N ALA A 128 -13.62 -5.43 0.36
CA ALA A 128 -14.64 -6.14 1.12
C ALA A 128 -15.85 -6.53 0.25
N GLY A 129 -16.24 -5.67 -0.69
CA GLY A 129 -17.26 -5.96 -1.70
C GLY A 129 -16.86 -7.15 -2.57
N TYR A 130 -15.64 -7.11 -3.12
CA TYR A 130 -15.08 -8.21 -3.91
C TYR A 130 -15.05 -9.54 -3.12
N LEU A 131 -14.55 -9.52 -1.88
CA LEU A 131 -14.47 -10.72 -1.05
C LEU A 131 -15.84 -11.33 -0.77
N ARG A 132 -16.87 -10.50 -0.54
CA ARG A 132 -18.24 -10.98 -0.30
C ARG A 132 -18.79 -11.77 -1.49
N GLU A 133 -18.42 -11.39 -2.70
CA GLU A 133 -18.89 -12.02 -3.94
C GLU A 133 -18.06 -13.25 -4.33
N HIS A 134 -16.75 -13.24 -4.03
CA HIS A 134 -15.79 -14.19 -4.61
C HIS A 134 -15.08 -15.10 -3.60
N TYR A 135 -15.23 -14.87 -2.29
CA TYR A 135 -14.51 -15.63 -1.28
C TYR A 135 -15.42 -16.05 -0.12
N GLN A 136 -15.43 -17.35 0.15
CA GLN A 136 -16.03 -17.92 1.36
C GLN A 136 -14.90 -18.36 2.29
N PRO A 137 -14.68 -17.67 3.43
CA PRO A 137 -13.64 -18.05 4.37
C PRO A 137 -13.87 -19.47 4.87
N LYS A 138 -12.82 -20.28 4.90
CA LYS A 138 -12.89 -21.58 5.56
C LYS A 138 -13.15 -21.35 7.06
N PRO A 139 -14.03 -22.13 7.69
CA PRO A 139 -14.23 -22.02 9.14
C PRO A 139 -12.88 -22.20 9.82
N ARG A 140 -12.49 -21.22 10.65
CA ARG A 140 -11.24 -21.31 11.42
C ARG A 140 -11.35 -22.55 12.31
N ARG A 141 -10.55 -23.59 12.03
CA ARG A 141 -10.41 -24.73 12.95
C ARG A 141 -9.90 -24.15 14.27
N GLY A 142 -10.76 -24.16 15.29
CA GLY A 142 -10.39 -23.74 16.62
C GLY A 142 -9.12 -24.45 17.04
N ARG A 143 -8.15 -23.70 17.58
CA ARG A 143 -7.00 -24.28 18.27
C ARG A 143 -7.55 -25.15 19.40
N GLN A 144 -7.52 -26.47 19.23
CA GLN A 144 -7.59 -27.38 20.36
C GLN A 144 -6.27 -27.21 21.10
N HIS A 145 -6.25 -26.30 22.07
CA HIS A 145 -5.26 -26.37 23.14
C HIS A 145 -5.71 -27.51 24.05
N GLY A 146 -4.99 -28.63 23.96
CA GLY A 146 -4.92 -29.64 25.01
C GLY A 146 -3.75 -29.34 25.95
#